data_AF-A0A2C6CT75-F1
#
_entry.id   AF-A0A2C6CT75-F1
#
_cell.length_a   1.000
_cell.length_b   1.000
_cell.length_c   1.000
_cell.angle_alpha   90.00
_cell.angle_beta   90.00
_cell.angle_gamma   90.00
#
_symmetry.space_group_name_H-M   'P 1'
#
loop_
_entity.id
_entity.type
_entity.pdbx_description
1 polymer ?
#
loop_
_entity_poly.entity_id
_entity_poly.type
_entity_poly.pdbx_seq_one_letter_code
_entity_poly.pdbx_strand_id
1 'polypeptide(L)'
;MIRSGFILVILLFSLTTIIYCWAEWQNLDLLTDPKSVLTEASYLTITASFSLLAADAFLPTPSSAVMVVNGLLFSLWPGLLLSVIGLMAGNAAGFLVARRGKIWLEKKFPQSKRKGAETFWKKWGAIALIISRPIPVLAESILFLSATTSLSFGRVMLYCLLGTVPTALVYVMIGCYVAQ
;
A
#
# COMPACT_ATOMS: atom_id res chain seq x y z
N MET A 1 17.18 -13.03 18.59
CA MET A 1 16.97 -11.89 17.65
C MET A 1 15.75 -12.01 16.77
N ILE A 2 15.37 -13.21 16.31
CA ILE A 2 14.20 -13.46 15.44
C ILE A 2 12.86 -13.24 16.17
N ARG A 3 12.79 -13.56 17.48
CA ARG A 3 11.60 -13.36 18.32
C ARG A 3 11.08 -11.92 18.35
N SER A 4 11.96 -10.91 18.41
CA SER A 4 11.55 -9.50 18.53
C SER A 4 10.93 -8.95 17.24
N GLY A 5 11.39 -9.42 16.07
CA GLY A 5 10.79 -9.06 14.78
C GLY A 5 9.44 -9.73 14.58
N PHE A 6 9.32 -11.00 15.02
CA PHE A 6 8.06 -11.74 14.94
C PHE A 6 6.97 -11.12 15.84
N ILE A 7 7.33 -10.68 17.04
CA ILE A 7 6.43 -9.95 17.95
C ILE A 7 5.98 -8.62 17.35
N LEU A 8 6.89 -7.87 16.70
CA LEU A 8 6.53 -6.62 16.03
C LEU A 8 5.55 -6.84 14.87
N VAL A 9 5.75 -7.90 14.07
CA VAL A 9 4.83 -8.26 12.97
C VAL A 9 3.47 -8.66 13.53
N ILE A 10 3.42 -9.46 14.60
CA ILE A 10 2.16 -9.83 15.25
C ILE A 10 1.47 -8.59 15.83
N LEU A 11 2.21 -7.66 16.44
CA LEU A 11 1.67 -6.42 16.98
C LEU A 11 1.12 -5.50 15.89
N LEU A 12 1.83 -5.35 14.77
CA LEU A 12 1.34 -4.57 13.62
C LEU A 12 0.12 -5.24 12.97
N PHE A 13 0.11 -6.56 12.85
CA PHE A 13 -1.02 -7.32 12.32
C PHE A 13 -2.25 -7.24 13.23
N SER A 14 -2.07 -7.43 14.54
CA SER A 14 -3.17 -7.28 15.50
C SER A 14 -3.66 -5.84 15.61
N LEU A 15 -2.76 -4.85 15.57
CA LEU A 15 -3.15 -3.43 15.53
C LEU A 15 -3.98 -3.11 14.27
N THR A 16 -3.58 -3.63 13.11
CA THR A 16 -4.34 -3.44 11.86
C THR A 16 -5.69 -4.15 11.89
N THR A 17 -5.79 -5.38 12.41
CA THR A 17 -7.07 -6.07 12.62
C THR A 17 -7.96 -5.30 13.59
N ILE A 18 -7.41 -4.76 14.69
CA ILE A 18 -8.17 -3.99 15.68
C ILE A 18 -8.70 -2.69 15.07
N ILE A 19 -7.88 -1.96 14.30
CA ILE A 19 -8.31 -0.75 13.59
C ILE A 19 -9.42 -1.07 12.58
N TYR A 20 -9.31 -2.19 11.86
CA TYR A 20 -10.33 -2.65 10.93
C TYR A 20 -11.66 -2.98 11.64
N CYS A 21 -11.63 -3.82 12.68
CA CYS A 21 -12.83 -4.16 13.45
C CYS A 21 -13.45 -2.94 14.14
N TRP A 22 -12.62 -1.98 14.56
CA TRP A 22 -13.09 -0.73 15.13
C TRP A 22 -13.76 0.15 14.06
N ALA A 23 -13.17 0.26 12.87
CA ALA A 23 -13.77 0.99 11.75
C ALA A 23 -15.09 0.36 11.27
N GLU A 24 -15.17 -0.97 11.28
CA GLU A 24 -16.40 -1.74 10.98
C GLU A 24 -17.48 -1.50 12.04
N TRP A 25 -17.12 -1.48 13.33
CA TRP A 25 -18.06 -1.11 14.41
C TRP A 25 -18.61 0.30 14.21
N GLN A 26 -17.79 1.26 13.76
CA GLN A 26 -18.24 2.64 13.56
C GLN A 26 -19.19 2.83 12.34
N ASN A 27 -19.58 1.77 11.62
CA ASN A 27 -20.40 1.88 10.39
C ASN A 27 -19.87 2.95 9.43
N LEU A 28 -18.55 2.96 9.20
CA LEU A 28 -17.96 3.75 8.13
C LEU A 28 -18.28 3.07 6.80
N ASP A 29 -19.47 3.35 6.26
CA ASP A 29 -19.96 2.85 4.96
C ASP A 29 -18.95 3.07 3.81
N LEU A 30 -18.02 4.01 3.97
CA LEU A 30 -16.89 4.27 3.06
C LEU A 30 -15.96 3.06 2.83
N LEU A 31 -15.84 2.14 3.79
CA LEU A 31 -14.94 0.98 3.71
C LEU A 31 -15.66 -0.31 3.31
N THR A 32 -16.99 -0.35 3.45
CA THR A 32 -17.81 -1.56 3.32
C THR A 32 -18.61 -1.58 2.02
N ASP A 33 -19.12 -0.42 1.57
CA ASP A 33 -19.82 -0.30 0.29
C ASP A 33 -19.39 0.96 -0.47
N PRO A 34 -18.25 0.91 -1.17
CA PRO A 34 -17.78 2.01 -2.00
C PRO A 34 -18.80 2.38 -3.10
N LYS A 35 -19.82 1.57 -3.41
CA LYS A 35 -20.85 1.95 -4.39
C LYS A 35 -21.82 3.00 -3.87
N SER A 36 -22.08 3.07 -2.56
CA SER A 36 -23.05 4.00 -1.96
C SER A 36 -22.59 5.46 -2.02
N VAL A 37 -21.29 5.71 -1.91
CA VAL A 37 -20.67 7.05 -1.98
C VAL A 37 -20.29 7.44 -3.41
N LEU A 38 -20.11 6.45 -4.30
CA LEU A 38 -19.51 6.64 -5.61
C LEU A 38 -20.55 6.42 -6.73
N THR A 39 -21.75 7.00 -6.60
CA THR A 39 -22.88 6.84 -7.54
C THR A 39 -22.76 7.69 -8.82
N GLU A 40 -21.86 8.68 -8.85
CA GLU A 40 -21.58 9.46 -10.06
C GLU A 40 -20.06 9.71 -10.21
N ALA A 41 -19.59 9.83 -11.46
CA ALA A 41 -18.22 10.25 -11.80
C ALA A 41 -18.01 11.76 -11.53
N SER A 42 -18.24 12.17 -10.29
CA SER A 42 -18.07 13.54 -9.79
C SER A 42 -16.65 13.78 -9.27
N TYR A 43 -16.25 15.04 -9.14
CA TYR A 43 -14.96 15.44 -8.59
C TYR A 43 -14.75 14.93 -7.14
N LEU A 44 -15.84 14.79 -6.39
CA LEU A 44 -15.83 14.23 -5.03
C LEU A 44 -15.43 12.75 -5.04
N THR A 45 -15.93 11.98 -6.00
CA THR A 45 -15.66 10.54 -6.19
C THR A 45 -14.18 10.28 -6.50
N ILE A 46 -13.59 11.14 -7.33
CA ILE A 46 -12.17 11.09 -7.70
C ILE A 46 -11.29 11.37 -6.48
N THR A 47 -11.59 12.44 -5.74
CA THR A 47 -10.81 12.84 -4.57
C THR A 47 -10.96 11.85 -3.41
N ALA A 48 -12.15 11.28 -3.20
CA ALA A 48 -12.39 10.23 -2.22
C ALA A 48 -11.62 8.95 -2.56
N SER A 49 -11.70 8.46 -3.80
CA SER A 49 -10.95 7.26 -4.24
C SER A 49 -9.45 7.45 -4.15
N PHE A 50 -8.94 8.61 -4.58
CA PHE A 50 -7.52 8.94 -4.42
C PHE A 50 -7.12 8.94 -2.94
N SER A 51 -7.91 9.56 -2.07
CA SER A 51 -7.60 9.66 -0.64
C SER A 51 -7.63 8.29 0.04
N LEU A 52 -8.60 7.44 -0.29
CA LEU A 52 -8.69 6.08 0.24
C LEU A 52 -7.48 5.22 -0.17
N LEU A 53 -7.05 5.31 -1.43
CA LEU A 53 -5.88 4.58 -1.94
C LEU A 53 -4.56 5.16 -1.43
N ALA A 54 -4.47 6.47 -1.25
CA ALA A 54 -3.31 7.10 -0.62
C ALA A 54 -3.22 6.75 0.87
N ALA A 55 -4.37 6.57 1.54
CA ALA A 55 -4.43 6.16 2.93
C ALA A 55 -4.18 4.66 3.14
N ASP A 56 -4.22 3.82 2.10
CA ASP A 56 -4.00 2.36 2.15
C ASP A 56 -2.66 1.98 2.83
N ALA A 57 -1.65 2.85 2.73
CA ALA A 57 -0.36 2.64 3.40
C ALA A 57 -0.42 2.74 4.94
N PHE A 58 -1.49 3.34 5.49
CA PHE A 58 -1.66 3.60 6.92
C PHE A 58 -2.93 3.00 7.51
N LEU A 59 -3.97 2.85 6.68
CA LEU A 59 -5.23 2.23 6.99
C LEU A 59 -5.31 0.95 6.16
N PRO A 60 -5.62 -0.22 6.76
CA PRO A 60 -5.89 -1.43 5.99
C PRO A 60 -7.23 -1.26 5.26
N THR A 61 -7.23 -0.49 4.17
CA THR A 61 -8.39 -0.33 3.31
C THR A 61 -8.39 -1.44 2.26
N PRO A 62 -9.56 -1.90 1.82
CA PRO A 62 -9.63 -2.87 0.74
C PRO A 62 -9.32 -2.16 -0.59
N SER A 63 -8.03 -1.90 -0.87
CA SER A 63 -7.60 -1.18 -2.08
C SER A 63 -8.07 -1.87 -3.36
N SER A 64 -8.14 -3.21 -3.36
CA SER A 64 -8.74 -4.00 -4.45
C SER A 64 -10.20 -3.61 -4.73
N ALA A 65 -11.01 -3.39 -3.70
CA ALA A 65 -12.41 -2.97 -3.85
C ALA A 65 -12.50 -1.57 -4.46
N VAL A 66 -11.68 -0.63 -3.98
CA VAL A 66 -11.62 0.74 -4.52
C VAL A 66 -11.20 0.73 -5.99
N MET A 67 -10.27 -0.15 -6.38
CA MET A 67 -9.81 -0.30 -7.77
C MET A 67 -10.88 -0.89 -8.69
N VAL A 68 -11.66 -1.87 -8.21
CA VAL A 68 -12.85 -2.37 -8.93
C VAL A 68 -13.87 -1.25 -9.12
N VAL A 69 -14.13 -0.46 -8.08
CA VAL A 69 -15.07 0.67 -8.21
C VAL A 69 -14.55 1.76 -9.14
N ASN A 70 -13.24 2.04 -9.15
CA ASN A 70 -12.65 2.94 -10.13
C ASN A 70 -12.88 2.45 -11.57
N GLY A 71 -12.80 1.14 -11.82
CA GLY A 71 -13.13 0.55 -13.11
C GLY A 71 -14.61 0.64 -13.49
N LEU A 72 -15.51 0.49 -12.51
CA LEU A 72 -16.95 0.65 -12.68
C LEU A 72 -17.33 2.09 -13.08
N LEU A 73 -16.66 3.09 -12.51
CA LEU A 73 -17.08 4.50 -12.62
C LEU A 73 -16.33 5.31 -13.66
N PHE A 74 -15.03 5.04 -13.82
CA PHE A 74 -14.15 5.87 -14.63
C PHE A 74 -13.66 5.17 -15.89
N SER A 75 -14.13 3.96 -16.18
CA SER A 75 -13.63 3.10 -17.26
C SER A 75 -12.14 2.72 -17.07
N LEU A 76 -11.58 1.97 -18.03
CA LEU A 76 -10.29 1.30 -17.85
C LEU A 76 -9.13 2.28 -17.63
N TRP A 77 -8.89 3.20 -18.56
CA TRP A 77 -7.69 4.06 -18.51
C TRP A 77 -7.73 5.10 -17.38
N PRO A 78 -8.82 5.87 -17.20
CA PRO A 78 -8.89 6.83 -16.12
C PRO A 78 -8.95 6.16 -14.74
N GLY A 79 -9.67 5.03 -14.61
CA GLY A 79 -9.73 4.24 -13.37
C GLY A 79 -8.36 3.64 -13.00
N LEU A 80 -7.60 3.16 -13.98
CA LEU A 80 -6.23 2.67 -13.79
C LEU A 80 -5.28 3.77 -13.34
N LEU A 81 -5.30 4.93 -14.01
CA LEU A 81 -4.44 6.07 -13.66
C LEU A 81 -4.73 6.56 -12.26
N LEU A 82 -6.01 6.77 -11.92
CA LEU A 82 -6.42 7.21 -10.58
C LEU A 82 -5.95 6.22 -9.51
N SER A 83 -6.11 4.92 -9.79
CA SER A 83 -5.73 3.86 -8.85
C SER A 83 -4.22 3.82 -8.61
N VAL A 84 -3.44 3.86 -9.69
CA VAL A 84 -1.98 3.84 -9.61
C VAL A 84 -1.46 5.09 -8.90
N ILE A 85 -1.98 6.27 -9.23
CA ILE A 85 -1.55 7.53 -8.62
C ILE A 85 -1.87 7.56 -7.12
N GLY A 86 -3.06 7.12 -6.72
CA GLY A 86 -3.45 7.01 -5.30
C GLY A 86 -2.54 6.07 -4.53
N LEU A 87 -2.34 4.84 -5.01
CA LEU A 87 -1.46 3.87 -4.37
C LEU A 87 0.00 4.34 -4.32
N MET A 88 0.49 4.97 -5.38
CA MET A 88 1.85 5.51 -5.41
C MET A 88 2.04 6.66 -4.41
N ALA A 89 1.01 7.50 -4.20
CA ALA A 89 1.04 8.53 -3.17
C ALA A 89 1.12 7.92 -1.77
N GLY A 90 0.35 6.87 -1.49
CA GLY A 90 0.42 6.12 -0.24
C GLY A 90 1.79 5.48 -0.01
N ASN A 91 2.32 4.76 -1.00
CA ASN A 91 3.65 4.16 -0.95
C ASN A 91 4.75 5.21 -0.71
N ALA A 92 4.65 6.38 -1.36
CA ALA A 92 5.59 7.47 -1.17
C ALA A 92 5.54 8.02 0.27
N ALA A 93 4.33 8.28 0.79
CA ALA A 93 4.13 8.76 2.14
C ALA A 93 4.64 7.74 3.18
N GLY A 94 4.24 6.47 3.07
CA GLY A 94 4.67 5.38 3.94
C GLY A 94 6.18 5.20 3.96
N PHE A 95 6.81 5.22 2.78
CA PHE A 95 8.27 5.16 2.67
C PHE A 95 8.97 6.34 3.33
N LEU A 96 8.49 7.57 3.14
CA LEU A 96 9.10 8.77 3.74
C LEU A 96 8.96 8.76 5.27
N VAL A 97 7.80 8.33 5.79
CA VAL A 97 7.59 8.16 7.23
C VAL A 97 8.53 7.10 7.79
N ALA A 98 8.60 5.92 7.15
CA ALA A 98 9.51 4.85 7.56
C ALA A 98 11.00 5.28 7.47
N ARG A 99 11.36 6.07 6.46
CA ARG A 99 12.71 6.62 6.27
C ARG A 99 13.08 7.62 7.37
N ARG A 100 12.15 8.45 7.83
CA ARG A 100 12.37 9.33 8.99
C ARG A 100 12.51 8.53 10.28
N GLY A 101 11.73 7.45 10.43
CA GLY A 101 11.85 6.50 11.54
C GLY A 101 13.21 5.78 11.58
N LYS A 102 13.83 5.54 10.42
CA LYS A 102 15.21 4.99 10.32
C LYS A 102 16.19 5.81 11.16
N ILE A 103 16.18 7.14 11.08
CA ILE A 103 17.12 8.00 11.82
C ILE A 103 17.03 7.76 13.34
N TRP A 104 15.83 7.53 13.86
CA TRP A 104 15.59 7.18 15.26
C TRP A 104 16.07 5.76 15.61
N LEU A 105 15.80 4.78 14.73
CA LEU A 105 16.25 3.40 14.87
C LEU A 105 17.78 3.29 14.80
N GLU A 106 18.42 4.12 13.99
CA GLU A 106 19.88 4.11 13.81
C GLU A 106 20.64 4.56 15.05
N LYS A 107 20.01 5.36 15.92
CA LYS A 107 20.57 5.72 17.23
C LYS A 107 20.47 4.58 18.26
N LYS A 108 19.52 3.64 18.06
CA LYS A 108 19.21 2.57 19.03
C LYS A 108 19.74 1.18 18.65
N PHE A 109 20.03 0.92 17.36
CA PHE A 109 20.41 -0.42 16.87
C PHE A 109 21.83 -0.50 16.26
N PRO A 110 22.61 -1.56 16.59
CA PRO A 110 24.00 -1.72 16.16
C PRO A 110 24.15 -1.98 14.64
N GLN A 111 25.28 -1.52 14.08
CA GLN A 111 25.59 -1.57 12.64
C GLN A 111 25.58 -2.98 12.03
N SER A 112 25.86 -4.03 12.80
CA SER A 112 25.96 -5.41 12.31
C SER A 112 24.66 -5.92 11.68
N LYS A 113 23.48 -5.51 12.19
CA LYS A 113 22.18 -5.89 11.60
C LYS A 113 21.88 -5.18 10.28
N ARG A 114 22.51 -4.03 10.01
CA ARG A 114 22.25 -3.23 8.80
C ARG A 114 22.86 -3.88 7.56
N LYS A 115 24.05 -4.49 7.71
CA LYS A 115 24.71 -5.22 6.61
C LYS A 115 23.84 -6.36 6.07
N GLY A 116 23.18 -7.14 6.94
CA GLY A 116 22.29 -8.22 6.51
C GLY A 116 21.10 -7.73 5.67
N ALA A 117 20.47 -6.62 6.09
CA ALA A 117 19.39 -5.99 5.33
C ALA A 117 19.89 -5.47 3.97
N GLU A 118 21.06 -4.84 3.91
CA GLU A 118 21.64 -4.39 2.63
C GLU A 118 21.98 -5.53 1.69
N THR A 119 22.51 -6.66 2.19
CA THR A 119 22.81 -7.83 1.36
C THR A 119 21.52 -8.46 0.81
N PHE A 120 20.47 -8.59 1.64
CA PHE A 120 19.17 -9.04 1.17
C PHE A 120 18.62 -8.13 0.08
N TRP A 121 18.68 -6.82 0.30
CA TRP A 121 18.17 -5.83 -0.66
C TRP A 121 18.93 -5.83 -1.98
N LYS A 122 20.26 -5.94 -1.96
CA LYS A 122 21.06 -6.04 -3.18
C LYS A 122 20.69 -7.25 -4.03
N LYS A 123 20.31 -8.36 -3.40
CA LYS A 123 20.04 -9.63 -4.09
C LYS A 123 18.58 -9.80 -4.51
N TRP A 124 17.63 -9.40 -3.66
CA TRP A 124 16.20 -9.71 -3.84
C TRP A 124 15.29 -8.50 -3.86
N GLY A 125 15.81 -7.31 -3.58
CA GLY A 125 15.01 -6.13 -3.29
C GLY A 125 13.99 -5.72 -4.35
N ALA A 126 14.43 -5.63 -5.60
CA ALA A 126 13.57 -5.25 -6.72
C ALA A 126 12.42 -6.25 -6.90
N ILE A 127 12.75 -7.55 -6.93
CA ILE A 127 11.78 -8.64 -7.08
C ILE A 127 10.81 -8.63 -5.89
N ALA A 128 11.32 -8.51 -4.67
CA ALA A 128 10.56 -8.51 -3.44
C ALA A 128 9.50 -7.38 -3.40
N LEU A 129 9.80 -6.17 -3.89
CA LEU A 129 8.82 -5.08 -3.97
C LEU A 129 7.72 -5.35 -4.99
N ILE A 130 8.09 -5.88 -6.15
CA ILE A 130 7.15 -6.14 -7.26
C ILE A 130 6.19 -7.27 -6.86
N ILE A 131 6.71 -8.43 -6.45
CA ILE A 131 5.90 -9.62 -6.18
C ILE A 131 5.09 -9.52 -4.90
N SER A 132 5.41 -8.57 -4.02
CA SER A 132 4.68 -8.40 -2.76
C SER A 132 3.42 -7.57 -2.90
N ARG A 133 3.27 -6.77 -3.98
CA ARG A 133 2.10 -5.90 -4.15
C ARG A 133 0.74 -6.63 -4.09
N PRO A 134 0.58 -7.87 -4.60
CA PRO A 134 -0.67 -8.62 -4.45
C PRO A 134 -1.02 -8.99 -3.00
N ILE A 135 -0.05 -8.94 -2.07
CA ILE A 135 -0.23 -9.31 -0.66
C ILE A 135 0.04 -8.05 0.20
N PRO A 136 -0.99 -7.27 0.56
CA PRO A 136 -0.82 -5.93 1.15
C PRO A 136 0.11 -5.87 2.38
N VAL A 137 -0.06 -6.79 3.34
CA VAL A 137 0.76 -6.82 4.56
C VAL A 137 2.24 -7.09 4.26
N LEU A 138 2.51 -7.98 3.29
CA LEU A 138 3.87 -8.26 2.84
C LEU A 138 4.44 -7.06 2.07
N ALA A 139 3.59 -6.43 1.26
CA ALA A 139 3.91 -5.24 0.49
C ALA A 139 4.43 -4.11 1.40
N GLU A 140 3.68 -3.78 2.45
CA GLU A 140 4.05 -2.72 3.38
C GLU A 140 5.29 -3.08 4.20
N SER A 141 5.40 -4.33 4.65
CA SER A 141 6.57 -4.81 5.39
C SER A 141 7.87 -4.66 4.57
N ILE A 142 7.83 -5.02 3.29
CA ILE A 142 8.99 -4.90 2.39
C ILE A 142 9.26 -3.44 2.04
N LEU A 143 8.23 -2.63 1.84
CA LEU A 143 8.38 -1.19 1.63
C LEU A 143 9.10 -0.54 2.82
N PHE A 144 8.67 -0.84 4.04
CA PHE A 144 9.26 -0.30 5.26
C PHE A 144 10.69 -0.80 5.47
N LEU A 145 10.95 -2.08 5.18
CA LEU A 145 12.30 -2.62 5.20
C LEU A 145 13.20 -1.89 4.18
N SER A 146 12.69 -1.58 2.98
CA SER A 146 13.42 -0.83 1.96
C SER A 146 13.82 0.57 2.45
N ALA A 147 12.95 1.20 3.25
CA ALA A 147 13.20 2.51 3.87
C ALA A 147 14.28 2.49 4.96
N THR A 148 14.75 1.30 5.38
CA THR A 148 15.91 1.18 6.29
C THR A 148 17.26 1.09 5.56
N THR A 149 17.27 0.88 4.24
CA THR A 149 18.50 0.65 3.45
C THR A 149 19.12 1.92 2.88
N SER A 150 20.12 1.81 2.00
CA SER A 150 20.74 2.92 1.25
C SER A 150 20.04 3.22 -0.09
N LEU A 151 18.92 2.57 -0.41
CA LEU A 151 18.19 2.78 -1.67
C LEU A 151 17.60 4.19 -1.79
N SER A 152 17.69 4.76 -3.00
CA SER A 152 17.05 6.04 -3.31
C SER A 152 15.54 5.88 -3.45
N PHE A 153 14.80 6.94 -3.09
CA PHE A 153 13.34 7.01 -3.21
C PHE A 153 12.85 6.61 -4.61
N GLY A 154 13.49 7.14 -5.67
CA GLY A 154 13.08 6.87 -7.04
C GLY A 154 13.15 5.40 -7.45
N ARG A 155 14.17 4.64 -6.99
CA ARG A 155 14.24 3.20 -7.30
C ARG A 155 13.13 2.42 -6.62
N VAL A 156 12.85 2.74 -5.36
CA VAL A 156 11.78 2.07 -4.61
C VAL A 156 10.43 2.35 -5.25
N MET A 157 10.15 3.61 -5.61
CA MET A 157 8.92 3.98 -6.30
C MET A 157 8.79 3.31 -7.67
N LEU A 158 9.88 3.17 -8.42
CA LEU A 158 9.86 2.45 -9.69
C LEU A 158 9.45 0.98 -9.50
N TYR A 159 9.99 0.29 -8.50
CA TYR A 159 9.63 -1.10 -8.22
C TYR A 159 8.20 -1.25 -7.69
N CYS A 160 7.75 -0.32 -6.84
CA CYS A 160 6.36 -0.25 -6.42
C CYS A 160 5.43 -0.09 -7.63
N LEU A 161 5.74 0.86 -8.52
CA LEU A 161 4.96 1.12 -9.73
C LEU A 161 4.85 -0.14 -10.61
N LEU A 162 5.96 -0.83 -10.83
CA LEU A 162 5.99 -2.06 -11.64
C LEU A 162 5.15 -3.19 -11.05
N GLY A 163 5.01 -3.30 -9.72
CA GLY A 163 4.11 -4.28 -9.10
C GLY A 163 2.66 -3.80 -9.02
N THR A 164 2.44 -2.49 -8.84
CA THR A 164 1.12 -1.90 -8.68
C THR A 164 0.36 -1.85 -10.00
N VAL A 165 1.01 -1.52 -11.12
CA VAL A 165 0.35 -1.38 -12.43
C VAL A 165 -0.35 -2.68 -12.88
N PRO A 166 0.31 -3.86 -12.88
CA PRO A 166 -0.36 -5.11 -13.26
C PRO A 166 -1.53 -5.45 -12.35
N THR A 167 -1.34 -5.27 -11.04
CA THR A 167 -2.38 -5.52 -10.03
C THR A 167 -3.58 -4.59 -10.25
N ALA A 168 -3.33 -3.31 -10.52
CA ALA A 168 -4.34 -2.31 -10.82
C ALA A 168 -5.08 -2.55 -12.12
N LEU A 169 -4.37 -2.99 -13.14
CA LEU A 169 -4.98 -3.33 -14.41
C LEU A 169 -6.01 -4.46 -14.23
N VAL A 170 -5.66 -5.53 -13.51
CA VAL A 170 -6.57 -6.66 -13.27
C VAL A 170 -7.85 -6.22 -12.55
N TYR A 171 -7.74 -5.50 -11.43
CA TYR A 171 -8.92 -5.10 -10.66
C TYR A 171 -9.79 -4.07 -11.38
N VAL A 172 -9.19 -3.10 -12.06
CA VAL A 172 -9.94 -2.11 -12.85
C VAL A 172 -10.64 -2.78 -14.03
N MET A 173 -10.00 -3.74 -14.72
CA MET A 173 -10.65 -4.51 -15.79
C MET A 173 -11.85 -5.31 -15.28
N ILE A 174 -11.75 -5.94 -14.09
CA ILE A 174 -12.89 -6.61 -13.46
C ILE A 174 -14.04 -5.62 -13.24
N GLY A 175 -13.73 -4.42 -12.74
CA GLY A 175 -14.72 -3.34 -12.61
C GLY A 175 -15.37 -2.96 -13.94
N CYS A 176 -14.58 -2.74 -14.99
CA CYS A 176 -15.12 -2.39 -16.31
C CYS A 176 -16.01 -3.50 -16.91
N TYR A 177 -15.68 -4.77 -16.68
CA TYR A 177 -16.47 -5.89 -17.16
C TYR A 177 -17.82 -5.99 -16.44
N VAL A 178 -17.84 -5.71 -15.13
CA VAL A 178 -19.09 -5.72 -14.33
C VAL A 178 -19.99 -4.51 -14.65
N ALA A 179 -19.45 -3.44 -15.24
CA ALA A 179 -20.23 -2.26 -15.66
C ALA A 179 -21.01 -2.46 -16.97
N GLN A 180 -20.69 -3.50 -17.76
CA GLN A 180 -21.32 -3.82 -19.05
C GLN A 180 -22.54 -4.73 -18.87
#